data_AF-A0A3M1XP20-F1
#
_entry.id   AF-A0A3M1XP20-F1
#
_cell.length_a   1.000
_cell.length_b   1.000
_cell.length_c   1.000
_cell.angle_alpha   90.00
_cell.angle_beta   90.00
_cell.angle_gamma   90.00
#
_symmetry.space_group_name_H-M   'P 1'
#
loop_
_entity.id
_entity.type
_entity.pdbx_description
1 polymer ?
#
loop_
_entity_poly.entity_id
_entity_poly.type
_entity_poly.pdbx_seq_one_letter_code
_entity_poly.pdbx_strand_id
1 'polypeptide(L)'
;MRILFSFCLFGVLSLAMLLGQVQQGQVTFVTSRNVYVSFADMGRITAGDTLLLSGGQPCLLVTNTSSTSAVCVPLGGCAVAKGDASKPARRR
;
A
#
# COMPACT_ATOMS: atom_id res chain seq x y z
N MET A 1 -17.66 10.52 -38.82
CA MET A 1 -16.30 10.16 -38.37
C MET A 1 -15.89 10.79 -37.03
N ARG A 2 -16.39 11.99 -36.66
CA ARG A 2 -16.13 12.64 -35.34
C ARG A 2 -16.72 11.93 -34.11
N ILE A 3 -17.86 11.24 -34.26
CA ILE A 3 -18.57 10.57 -33.15
C ILE A 3 -17.88 9.25 -32.73
N LEU A 4 -17.27 8.55 -33.70
CA LEU A 4 -16.52 7.31 -33.44
C LEU A 4 -15.27 7.54 -32.59
N PHE A 5 -14.62 8.70 -32.79
CA PHE A 5 -13.42 9.10 -32.03
C PHE A 5 -13.76 9.45 -30.57
N SER A 6 -14.92 10.07 -30.35
CA SER A 6 -15.40 10.46 -29.01
C SER A 6 -15.75 9.24 -28.14
N PHE A 7 -16.41 8.23 -28.73
CA PHE A 7 -16.73 6.97 -28.02
C PHE A 7 -15.47 6.18 -27.63
N CYS A 8 -14.44 6.21 -28.47
CA CYS A 8 -13.18 5.54 -28.18
C CYS A 8 -12.43 6.22 -27.02
N LEU A 9 -12.44 7.55 -26.97
CA LEU A 9 -11.80 8.32 -25.90
C LEU A 9 -12.47 8.11 -24.54
N PHE A 10 -13.81 7.99 -24.52
CA PHE A 10 -14.57 7.75 -23.29
C PHE A 10 -14.39 6.32 -22.77
N GLY A 11 -14.30 5.33 -23.68
CA GLY A 11 -14.04 3.93 -23.32
C GLY A 11 -12.66 3.70 -22.68
N VAL A 12 -11.62 4.40 -23.17
CA VAL A 12 -10.26 4.29 -22.62
C VAL A 12 -10.16 4.93 -21.23
N LEU A 13 -10.89 6.02 -20.98
CA LEU A 13 -10.89 6.72 -19.69
C LEU A 13 -11.53 5.87 -18.56
N SER A 14 -12.55 5.06 -18.88
CA SER A 14 -13.19 4.16 -17.91
C SER A 14 -12.28 3.01 -17.45
N LEU A 15 -11.43 2.48 -18.34
CA LEU A 15 -10.54 1.37 -18.03
C LEU A 15 -9.41 1.78 -17.06
N ALA A 16 -8.98 3.04 -17.10
CA ALA A 16 -7.92 3.57 -16.24
C ALA A 16 -8.30 3.58 -14.75
N MET A 17 -9.57 3.75 -14.41
CA MET A 17 -10.03 3.69 -13.01
C MET A 17 -10.09 2.26 -12.45
N LEU A 18 -10.15 1.24 -13.31
CA LEU A 18 -10.23 -0.17 -12.89
C LEU A 18 -8.85 -0.76 -12.53
N LEU A 19 -7.76 -0.11 -12.98
CA LEU A 19 -6.39 -0.39 -12.54
C LEU A 19 -6.22 0.14 -11.11
N GLY A 20 -6.82 -0.58 -10.17
CA GLY A 20 -6.93 -0.20 -8.77
C GLY A 20 -5.65 0.40 -8.20
N GLN A 21 -5.80 1.60 -7.63
CA GLN A 21 -4.77 2.36 -6.96
C GLN A 21 -3.97 1.43 -6.03
N VAL A 22 -2.67 1.33 -6.25
CA VAL A 22 -1.80 0.61 -5.31
C VAL A 22 -1.69 1.49 -4.08
N GLN A 23 -2.33 1.07 -2.99
CA GLN A 23 -2.26 1.77 -1.70
C GLN A 23 -0.80 1.83 -1.25
N GLN A 24 -0.18 3.00 -1.30
CA GLN A 24 1.16 3.23 -0.78
C GLN A 24 1.05 3.83 0.62
N GLY A 25 1.77 3.26 1.57
CA GLY A 25 1.92 3.78 2.92
C GLY A 25 3.34 4.22 3.18
N GLN A 26 3.53 5.15 4.10
CA GLN A 26 4.84 5.66 4.48
C GLN A 26 5.14 5.35 5.93
N VAL A 27 6.35 4.89 6.21
CA VAL A 27 6.83 4.66 7.57
C VAL A 27 6.98 6.01 8.27
N THR A 28 6.09 6.30 9.22
CA THR A 28 6.11 7.56 10.00
C THR A 28 7.00 7.44 11.23
N PHE A 29 7.10 6.25 11.81
CA PHE A 29 7.86 6.04 13.03
C PHE A 29 8.40 4.61 13.14
N VAL A 30 9.62 4.46 13.63
CA VAL A 30 10.27 3.16 13.87
C VAL A 30 10.73 3.13 15.31
N THR A 31 10.35 2.08 16.03
CA THR A 31 10.83 1.76 17.38
C THR A 31 11.60 0.45 17.34
N SER A 32 12.19 0.03 18.47
CA SER A 32 12.92 -1.23 18.58
C SER A 32 12.07 -2.48 18.37
N ARG A 33 10.74 -2.38 18.50
CA ARG A 33 9.81 -3.52 18.35
C ARG A 33 8.74 -3.30 17.30
N ASN A 34 8.26 -2.07 17.17
CA ASN A 34 7.11 -1.71 16.34
C ASN A 34 7.48 -0.65 15.30
N VAL A 35 6.87 -0.78 14.13
CA VAL A 35 6.94 0.15 13.01
C VAL A 35 5.55 0.70 12.76
N TYR A 36 5.44 2.02 12.65
CA TYR A 36 4.20 2.71 12.38
C TYR A 36 4.22 3.17 10.93
N VAL A 37 3.19 2.78 10.20
CA VAL A 37 3.01 3.13 8.80
C VAL A 37 1.70 3.87 8.65
N SER A 38 1.76 5.06 8.08
CA SER A 38 0.57 5.84 7.73
C SER A 38 0.14 5.51 6.31
N PHE A 39 -1.16 5.32 6.11
CA PHE A 39 -1.74 5.06 4.80
C PHE A 39 -2.80 6.11 4.48
N ALA A 40 -2.93 6.46 3.21
CA ALA A 40 -3.97 7.38 2.76
C ALA A 40 -5.38 6.80 2.98
N ASP A 41 -5.53 5.48 2.90
CA ASP A 41 -6.77 4.78 3.23
C ASP A 41 -6.45 3.36 3.70
N MET A 42 -7.20 2.90 4.71
CA MET A 42 -7.01 1.63 5.41
C MET A 42 -7.96 0.53 4.96
N GLY A 43 -8.88 0.80 4.02
CA GLY A 43 -9.96 -0.10 3.65
C GLY A 43 -9.53 -1.46 3.08
N ARG A 44 -8.24 -1.68 2.84
CA ARG A 44 -7.67 -2.93 2.33
C ARG A 44 -6.52 -3.51 3.15
N ILE A 45 -6.29 -3.01 4.37
CA ILE A 45 -5.18 -3.45 5.23
C ILE A 45 -5.76 -4.00 6.52
N THR A 46 -5.42 -5.24 6.85
CA THR A 46 -5.89 -5.91 8.07
C THR A 46 -4.73 -6.47 8.87
N ALA A 47 -4.95 -6.70 10.16
CA ALA A 47 -3.99 -7.41 10.99
C ALA A 47 -3.74 -8.81 10.42
N GLY A 48 -2.46 -9.19 10.34
CA GLY A 48 -1.98 -10.41 9.68
C GLY A 48 -1.51 -10.22 8.24
N ASP A 49 -1.79 -9.08 7.60
CA ASP A 49 -1.25 -8.78 6.28
C ASP A 49 0.23 -8.41 6.33
N THR A 50 0.92 -8.64 5.22
CA THR A 50 2.36 -8.34 5.10
C THR A 50 2.56 -7.12 4.21
N LEU A 51 3.38 -6.17 4.65
CA LEU A 51 3.81 -5.05 3.83
C LEU A 51 5.20 -5.31 3.25
N LEU A 52 5.32 -4.93 1.99
CA LEU A 52 6.55 -4.97 1.22
C LEU A 52 7.21 -3.60 1.29
N LEU A 53 8.51 -3.55 1.56
CA LEU A 53 9.30 -2.33 1.41
C LEU A 53 9.69 -2.12 -0.07
N SER A 54 10.34 -0.99 -0.38
CA SER A 54 10.77 -0.58 -1.72
C SER A 54 11.50 -1.66 -2.54
N GLY A 55 12.07 -2.69 -1.91
CA GLY A 55 12.68 -3.86 -2.58
C GLY A 55 11.70 -4.97 -3.00
N GLY A 56 10.40 -4.85 -2.73
CA GLY A 56 9.42 -5.89 -3.02
C GLY A 56 9.55 -7.13 -2.13
N GLN A 57 10.31 -7.04 -1.03
CA GLN A 57 10.44 -8.11 -0.05
C GLN A 57 9.47 -7.90 1.12
N PRO A 58 8.79 -8.96 1.59
CA PRO A 58 7.93 -8.89 2.75
C PRO A 58 8.77 -8.64 3.99
N CYS A 59 8.59 -7.47 4.61
CA CYS A 59 9.46 -7.01 5.70
C CYS A 59 8.69 -6.56 6.93
N LEU A 60 7.39 -6.34 6.83
CA LEU A 60 6.56 -5.85 7.92
C LEU A 60 5.30 -6.69 8.01
N LEU A 61 5.01 -7.22 9.20
CA LEU A 61 3.75 -7.89 9.49
C LEU A 61 2.83 -6.91 10.22
N VAL A 62 1.65 -6.64 9.67
CA VAL A 62 0.64 -5.79 10.32
C VAL A 62 0.11 -6.54 11.54
N THR A 63 0.27 -5.98 12.73
CA THR A 63 -0.25 -6.56 13.98
C THR A 63 -1.51 -5.85 14.44
N ASN A 64 -1.63 -4.56 14.14
CA ASN A 64 -2.80 -3.77 14.50
C ASN A 64 -3.04 -2.65 13.48
N THR A 65 -4.29 -2.27 13.29
CA THR A 65 -4.70 -1.21 12.36
C THR A 65 -5.59 -0.20 13.07
N SER A 66 -5.35 1.07 12.82
CA SER A 66 -6.18 2.20 13.22
C SER A 66 -6.87 2.81 11.98
N SER A 67 -7.55 3.94 12.14
CA SER A 67 -8.25 4.63 11.04
C SER A 67 -7.30 5.20 9.98
N THR A 68 -6.08 5.58 10.35
CA THR A 68 -5.10 6.24 9.45
C THR A 68 -3.70 5.65 9.52
N SER A 69 -3.43 4.75 10.48
CA SER A 69 -2.10 4.18 10.70
C SER A 69 -2.15 2.70 11.10
N ALA A 70 -1.15 1.94 10.67
CA ALA A 70 -1.01 0.53 10.97
C ALA A 70 0.27 0.32 11.77
N VAL A 71 0.16 -0.50 12.81
CA VAL A 71 1.28 -0.96 13.61
C VAL A 71 1.75 -2.27 13.03
N CYS A 72 3.03 -2.33 12.73
CA CYS A 72 3.67 -3.47 12.10
C CYS A 72 4.87 -3.92 12.94
N VAL A 73 5.21 -5.20 12.84
CA VAL A 73 6.43 -5.77 13.42
C VAL A 73 7.36 -6.15 12.28
N PRO A 74 8.65 -5.78 12.32
CA PRO A 74 9.60 -6.14 11.29
C PRO A 74 9.85 -7.65 11.26
N LEU A 75 9.80 -8.23 10.06
CA LEU A 75 10.10 -9.63 9.80
C LEU A 75 11.59 -9.76 9.42
N GLY A 76 12.28 -10.73 10.01
CA GLY A 76 13.55 -11.25 9.48
C GLY A 76 14.69 -10.24 9.27
N GLY A 77 14.93 -9.32 10.21
CA GLY A 77 16.10 -8.44 10.16
C GLY A 77 16.06 -7.36 9.07
N CYS A 78 14.89 -7.08 8.49
CA CYS A 78 14.74 -5.99 7.54
C CYS A 78 15.14 -4.64 8.17
N ALA A 79 16.05 -3.92 7.52
CA ALA A 79 16.39 -2.56 7.88
C ALA A 79 15.26 -1.64 7.39
N VAL A 80 14.44 -1.17 8.34
CA VAL A 80 13.34 -0.24 8.07
C VAL A 80 13.71 1.13 8.61
N ALA A 81 13.62 2.15 7.76
CA ALA A 81 13.89 3.53 8.12
C ALA A 81 12.61 4.37 8.07
N LYS A 82 12.59 5.44 8.87
CA LYS A 82 11.54 6.46 8.76
C LYS A 82 11.59 7.09 7.37
N GLY A 83 10.44 7.21 6.73
CA GLY A 83 10.31 7.75 5.37
C GLY A 83 10.22 6.68 4.28
N ASP A 84 10.51 5.42 4.60
CA ASP A 84 10.40 4.32 3.64
C ASP A 84 8.98 4.15 3.12
N ALA A 85 8.88 3.90 1.82
CA ALA A 85 7.62 3.53 1.18
C ALA A 85 7.34 2.04 1.41
N SER A 86 6.10 1.76 1.78
CA SER A 86 5.59 0.42 1.97
C SER A 86 4.32 0.22 1.15
N LYS A 87 4.11 -1.00 0.68
CA LYS A 87 2.90 -1.39 -0.06
C LYS A 87 2.38 -2.72 0.49
N PRO A 88 1.07 -2.93 0.57
CA PRO A 88 0.53 -4.22 0.96
C PRO A 88 0.89 -5.30 -0.06
N ALA A 89 1.24 -6.49 0.42
CA ALA A 89 1.38 -7.67 -0.40
C ALA A 89 -0.01 -8.07 -0.90
N ARG A 90 -0.31 -7.70 -2.15
CA ARG A 90 -1.62 -7.91 -2.79
C ARG A 90 -2.03 -9.38 -2.63
N ARG A 91 -3.09 -9.65 -1.85
CA ARG A 91 -3.75 -10.96 -1.86
C ARG A 91 -4.35 -11.16 -3.26
N ARG A 92 -3.88 -12.21 -3.93
CA ARG A 92 -4.43 -12.65 -5.22
C ARG A 92 -5.82 -13.22 -5.02
#